data_AF-A0A6H1KV22-F1
#
_entry.id   AF-A0A6H1KV22-F1
#
_cell.length_a   1.000
_cell.length_b   1.000
_cell.length_c   1.000
_cell.angle_alpha   90.00
_cell.angle_beta   90.00
_cell.angle_gamma   90.00
#
_symmetry.space_group_name_H-M   'P 1'
#
loop_
_entity.id
_entity.type
_entity.pdbx_description
1 polymer ?
#
loop_
_entity_poly.entity_id
_entity_poly.type
_entity_poly.pdbx_seq_one_letter_code
_entity_poly.pdbx_strand_id
1 'polypeptide(L)'
;MRYPTRLQPVITVHRDTLLNSQLSPASRLLYVTLLACADGAHINEISALAGITADECADLYLKELRDAGRIETGDHYGQGETITVHEIPIVPSQRSHACVPCTLCGNCSCQRPREICRICDLKREVDQEAAADLARWKRQRAAGATYATGRSGNRLHRWDCPTLNSAEKSMTILKGAEDTVAYGTYHWSPLPLLFTAEELRAKGARTRRCAVCGPDPL
;
A
#
# COMPACT_ATOMS: atom_id res chain seq x y z
N MET A 1 1.97 -4.52 -7.72
CA MET A 1 1.84 -4.87 -6.28
C MET A 1 3.21 -4.78 -5.64
N ARG A 2 3.50 -3.72 -4.88
CA ARG A 2 4.60 -3.72 -3.89
C ARG A 2 3.91 -3.85 -2.53
N TYR A 3 4.17 -4.98 -1.87
CA TYR A 3 3.65 -5.30 -0.53
C TYR A 3 4.15 -4.26 0.49
N PRO A 4 3.44 -4.04 1.63
CA PRO A 4 4.08 -3.41 2.76
C PRO A 4 5.24 -4.31 3.15
N THR A 5 6.44 -3.74 3.15
CA THR A 5 7.61 -4.39 3.71
C THR A 5 7.26 -4.74 5.15
N ARG A 6 6.95 -6.02 5.42
CA ARG A 6 7.61 -6.66 6.57
C ARG A 6 9.04 -6.15 6.51
N LEU A 7 9.60 -5.64 7.61
CA LEU A 7 11.06 -5.51 7.73
C LEU A 7 11.63 -6.84 7.26
N GLN A 8 12.01 -6.90 5.98
CA GLN A 8 12.61 -8.10 5.46
C GLN A 8 13.96 -8.10 6.14
N PRO A 9 14.44 -9.24 6.65
CA PRO A 9 15.78 -9.31 7.24
C PRO A 9 16.89 -9.02 6.20
N VAL A 10 16.50 -8.62 4.99
CA VAL A 10 17.32 -8.39 3.82
C VAL A 10 16.93 -7.03 3.25
N ILE A 11 17.92 -6.18 3.07
CA ILE A 11 17.82 -4.97 2.25
C ILE A 11 18.45 -5.22 0.89
N THR A 12 17.88 -4.59 -0.13
CA THR A 12 18.49 -4.56 -1.46
C THR A 12 19.31 -3.29 -1.60
N VAL A 13 20.59 -3.43 -1.92
CA VAL A 13 21.50 -2.29 -2.10
C VAL A 13 21.87 -2.20 -3.57
N HIS A 14 21.81 -1.00 -4.13
CA HIS A 14 22.23 -0.77 -5.51
C HIS A 14 23.74 -0.98 -5.66
N ARG A 15 24.12 -1.95 -6.50
CA ARG A 15 25.53 -2.33 -6.74
C ARG A 15 26.41 -1.13 -7.03
N ASP A 16 25.97 -0.26 -7.94
CA ASP A 16 26.80 0.87 -8.38
C ASP A 16 27.00 1.92 -7.30
N THR A 17 26.15 1.98 -6.26
CA THR A 17 26.43 2.83 -5.08
C THR A 17 27.50 2.21 -4.22
N LEU A 18 27.33 0.91 -3.90
CA LEU A 18 28.20 0.19 -3.00
C LEU A 18 29.63 0.08 -3.55
N LEU A 19 29.75 -0.05 -4.86
CA LEU A 19 31.03 -0.14 -5.56
C LEU A 19 31.51 1.21 -6.13
N ASN A 20 30.85 2.33 -5.79
CA ASN A 20 31.27 3.64 -6.27
C ASN A 20 32.57 4.07 -5.57
N SER A 21 33.67 4.14 -6.33
CA SER A 21 34.96 4.60 -5.81
C SER A 21 35.01 6.10 -5.52
N GLN A 22 34.05 6.88 -6.04
CA GLN A 22 33.93 8.32 -5.76
C GLN A 22 33.26 8.60 -4.40
N LEU A 23 32.63 7.60 -3.79
CA LEU A 23 32.08 7.71 -2.45
C LEU A 23 33.09 7.21 -1.43
N SER A 24 33.22 7.93 -0.31
CA SER A 24 34.01 7.43 0.81
C SER A 24 33.45 6.09 1.32
N PRO A 25 34.28 5.24 1.94
CA PRO A 25 33.80 4.01 2.56
C PRO A 25 32.70 4.27 3.61
N ALA A 26 32.82 5.36 4.38
CA ALA A 26 31.83 5.79 5.36
C ALA A 26 30.49 6.16 4.70
N SER A 27 30.48 6.95 3.61
CA SER A 27 29.27 7.26 2.86
C SER A 27 28.56 6.00 2.34
N ARG A 28 29.32 5.04 1.81
CA ARG A 28 28.77 3.76 1.32
C ARG A 28 28.11 2.95 2.43
N LEU A 29 28.75 2.87 3.60
CA LEU A 29 28.18 2.18 4.76
C LEU A 29 26.96 2.92 5.31
N LEU A 30 27.04 4.25 5.43
CA LEU A 30 25.92 5.10 5.86
C LEU A 30 24.70 4.92 4.97
N TYR A 31 24.87 4.84 3.65
CA TYR A 31 23.78 4.54 2.72
C TYR A 31 23.11 3.19 2.98
N VAL A 32 23.90 2.15 3.25
CA VAL A 32 23.38 0.81 3.57
C VAL A 32 22.61 0.84 4.89
N THR A 33 23.15 1.51 5.91
CA THR A 33 22.48 1.67 7.20
C THR A 33 21.17 2.46 7.06
N LEU A 34 21.19 3.55 6.29
CA LEU A 34 20.01 4.35 5.97
C LEU A 34 18.91 3.53 5.25
N LEU A 35 19.28 2.60 4.36
CA LEU A 35 18.33 1.67 3.75
C LEU A 35 17.80 0.62 4.74
N ALA A 36 18.61 0.19 5.70
CA ALA A 36 18.23 -0.78 6.73
C ALA A 36 17.33 -0.18 7.81
N CYS A 37 17.51 1.09 8.14
CA CYS A 37 16.72 1.82 9.10
C CYS A 37 15.41 2.28 8.46
N ALA A 38 14.41 1.40 8.43
CA ALA A 38 13.11 1.69 7.83
C ALA A 38 12.26 2.70 8.64
N ASP A 39 12.58 2.94 9.92
CA ASP A 39 11.68 3.64 10.83
C ASP A 39 12.43 4.61 11.76
N GLY A 40 12.20 5.91 11.57
CA GLY A 40 12.21 6.96 12.61
C GLY A 40 13.48 7.19 13.45
N ALA A 41 14.55 6.43 13.25
CA ALA A 41 15.79 6.57 14.00
C ALA A 41 16.44 7.92 13.68
N HIS A 42 16.96 8.58 14.72
CA HIS A 42 17.63 9.86 14.53
C HIS A 42 18.92 9.66 13.75
N ILE A 43 19.25 10.61 12.87
CA ILE A 43 20.43 10.51 11.99
C ILE A 43 21.73 10.27 12.76
N ASN A 44 21.83 10.76 14.00
CA ASN A 44 22.99 10.53 14.86
C ASN A 44 23.15 9.04 15.25
N GLU A 45 22.04 8.35 15.52
CA GLU A 45 22.04 6.91 15.84
C GLU A 45 22.42 6.09 14.60
N ILE A 46 21.86 6.44 13.44
CA ILE A 46 22.17 5.81 12.16
C ILE A 46 23.65 6.03 11.78
N SER A 47 24.17 7.24 12.00
CA SER A 47 25.57 7.58 11.72
C SER A 47 26.52 6.78 12.60
N ALA A 48 26.21 6.63 13.89
CA ALA A 48 26.98 5.81 14.81
C ALA A 48 27.03 4.33 14.37
N LEU A 49 25.94 3.77 13.84
CA LEU A 49 25.91 2.41 13.27
C LEU A 49 26.79 2.26 12.03
N ALA A 50 27.02 3.35 11.28
CA ALA A 50 27.95 3.38 10.17
C ALA A 50 29.41 3.66 10.61
N GLY A 51 29.69 3.69 11.92
CA GLY A 51 31.01 3.96 12.48
C GLY A 51 31.40 5.44 12.47
N ILE A 52 30.46 6.35 12.17
CA ILE A 52 30.69 7.80 12.18
C ILE A 52 30.57 8.28 13.62
N THR A 53 31.67 8.81 14.16
CA THR A 53 31.71 9.30 15.55
C THR A 53 31.12 10.71 15.66
N ALA A 54 30.81 11.15 16.88
CA ALA A 54 30.27 12.51 17.10
C ALA A 54 31.22 13.63 16.67
N ASP A 55 32.53 13.36 16.65
CA ASP A 55 33.57 14.30 16.18
C ASP A 55 33.67 14.33 14.64
N GLU A 56 33.15 13.30 13.97
CA GLU A 56 33.05 13.24 12.51
C GLU A 56 31.74 13.90 12.05
N CYS A 57 31.86 14.85 11.12
CA CYS A 57 30.71 15.58 10.61
C CYS A 57 29.91 14.69 9.63
N ALA A 58 28.83 14.08 10.13
CA ALA A 58 27.91 13.27 9.33
C ALA A 58 27.40 14.01 8.07
N ASP A 59 27.31 15.34 8.13
CA ASP A 59 26.89 16.19 7.01
C ASP A 59 27.80 16.06 5.78
N LEU A 60 29.09 15.79 5.97
CA LEU A 60 30.02 15.57 4.86
C LEU A 60 29.63 14.33 4.06
N TYR A 61 29.34 13.23 4.74
CA TYR A 61 28.94 11.97 4.11
C TYR A 61 27.52 12.05 3.52
N LEU A 62 26.61 12.76 4.19
CA LEU A 62 25.28 13.05 3.64
C LEU A 62 25.37 13.89 2.38
N LYS A 63 26.29 14.85 2.32
CA LYS A 63 26.54 15.65 1.11
C LYS A 63 27.04 14.78 -0.04
N GLU A 64 28.02 13.91 0.18
CA GLU A 64 28.50 12.96 -0.84
C GLU A 64 27.34 12.11 -1.41
N LEU A 65 26.48 11.59 -0.53
CA LEU A 65 25.32 10.79 -0.94
C LEU A 65 24.27 11.61 -1.70
N ARG A 66 24.06 12.88 -1.32
CA ARG A 66 23.15 13.80 -2.01
C ARG A 66 23.66 14.15 -3.41
N ASP A 67 24.95 14.42 -3.54
CA ASP A 67 25.60 14.72 -4.81
C ASP A 67 25.56 13.50 -5.75
N ALA A 68 25.65 12.29 -5.20
CA ALA A 68 25.45 11.04 -5.92
C ALA A 68 23.96 10.68 -6.19
N GLY A 69 23.01 11.53 -5.78
CA GLY A 69 21.57 11.33 -6.00
C GLY A 69 20.98 10.16 -5.21
N ARG A 70 21.61 9.77 -4.10
CA ARG A 70 21.21 8.64 -3.24
C ARG A 70 20.33 9.03 -2.08
N ILE A 71 20.45 10.26 -1.64
CA ILE A 71 19.57 10.82 -0.63
C ILE A 71 19.09 12.21 -1.05
N GLU A 72 17.96 12.60 -0.48
CA GLU A 72 17.47 13.97 -0.48
C GLU A 72 17.19 14.39 0.95
N THR A 73 17.45 15.65 1.26
CA THR A 73 16.93 16.27 2.48
C THR A 73 15.86 17.26 2.08
N GLY A 74 14.71 17.18 2.73
CA GLY A 74 13.58 18.06 2.48
C GLY A 74 12.83 18.31 3.77
N ASP A 75 12.26 19.50 3.90
CA ASP A 75 11.34 19.80 5.00
C ASP A 75 9.97 19.19 4.67
N HIS A 76 9.54 18.24 5.48
CA HIS A 76 8.23 17.63 5.38
C HIS A 76 7.30 18.27 6.41
N TYR A 77 6.13 18.72 5.95
CA TYR A 77 5.14 19.37 6.79
C TYR A 77 4.80 18.51 8.02
N GLY A 78 5.04 19.07 9.22
CA GLY A 78 4.79 18.42 10.50
C GLY A 78 5.85 17.38 10.93
N GLN A 79 6.91 17.19 10.14
CA GLN A 79 8.00 16.24 10.42
C GLN A 79 9.38 16.92 10.46
N GLY A 80 9.50 18.15 9.95
CA GLY A 80 10.77 18.85 9.86
C GLY A 80 11.67 18.27 8.76
N GLU A 81 12.96 18.53 8.86
CA GLU A 81 13.93 18.02 7.88
C GLU A 81 14.00 16.49 7.95
N THR A 82 13.60 15.85 6.85
CA THR A 82 13.60 14.39 6.69
C THR A 82 14.58 14.00 5.59
N ILE A 83 15.27 12.88 5.80
CA ILE A 83 16.17 12.30 4.80
C ILE A 83 15.40 11.21 4.04
N THR A 84 15.19 11.42 2.75
CA THR A 84 14.66 10.39 1.84
C THR A 84 15.82 9.64 1.21
N VAL A 85 15.78 8.30 1.26
CA VAL A 85 16.84 7.43 0.74
C VAL A 85 16.33 6.73 -0.50
N HIS A 86 17.09 6.77 -1.59
CA HIS A 86 16.69 6.20 -2.88
C HIS A 86 17.45 4.91 -3.19
N GLU A 87 16.72 3.83 -3.45
CA GLU A 87 17.29 2.57 -3.95
C GLU A 87 17.91 2.74 -5.35
N ILE A 88 17.39 3.64 -6.18
CA ILE A 88 17.87 3.95 -7.53
C ILE A 88 18.29 5.42 -7.54
N PRO A 89 19.45 5.79 -8.10
CA PRO A 89 19.90 7.17 -8.05
C PRO A 89 18.93 8.03 -8.87
N ILE A 90 18.51 9.14 -8.30
CA ILE A 90 17.65 10.11 -8.97
C ILE A 90 18.49 11.22 -9.58
N VAL A 91 18.17 11.61 -10.81
CA VAL A 91 18.79 12.77 -11.45
C VAL A 91 18.19 14.06 -10.89
N PRO A 92 18.90 15.21 -10.94
CA PRO A 92 18.42 16.49 -10.40
C PRO A 92 17.01 16.91 -10.85
N SER A 93 16.62 16.59 -12.09
CA SER A 93 15.28 16.89 -12.62
C SER A 93 14.16 16.00 -12.09
N GLN A 94 14.50 14.89 -11.43
CA GLN A 94 13.58 13.97 -10.75
C GLN A 94 13.52 14.23 -9.24
N ARG A 95 14.27 15.22 -8.75
CA ARG A 95 14.31 15.57 -7.34
C ARG A 95 12.93 16.02 -6.85
N SER A 96 12.62 15.67 -5.60
CA SER A 96 11.31 15.82 -4.99
C SER A 96 10.74 17.25 -5.13
N HIS A 97 9.43 17.32 -5.31
CA HIS A 97 8.67 18.58 -5.27
C HIS A 97 8.57 19.06 -3.82
N ALA A 98 8.36 20.37 -3.61
CA ALA A 98 8.17 20.91 -2.26
C ALA A 98 7.06 20.14 -1.51
N CYS A 99 7.31 19.77 -0.24
CA CYS A 99 6.25 19.14 0.56
C CYS A 99 5.10 20.13 0.74
N VAL A 100 3.93 19.74 0.27
CA VAL A 100 2.67 20.43 0.55
C VAL A 100 1.82 19.57 1.49
N PRO A 101 1.08 20.19 2.43
CA PRO A 101 0.18 19.47 3.31
C PRO A 101 -0.93 18.80 2.50
N CYS A 102 -1.30 17.59 2.89
CA CYS A 102 -2.43 16.87 2.33
C CYS A 102 -3.71 17.67 2.58
N THR A 103 -4.45 17.95 1.52
CA THR A 103 -5.71 18.70 1.60
C THR A 103 -6.80 18.03 2.44
N LEU A 104 -6.68 16.72 2.71
CA LEU A 104 -7.65 15.94 3.48
C LEU A 104 -7.30 15.75 4.96
N CYS A 105 -6.01 15.61 5.29
CA CYS A 105 -5.58 15.29 6.66
C CYS A 105 -4.46 16.18 7.21
N GLY A 106 -3.93 17.12 6.41
CA GLY A 106 -2.83 18.00 6.80
C GLY A 106 -1.44 17.35 6.80
N ASN A 107 -1.33 16.01 6.78
CA ASN A 107 -0.03 15.32 6.75
C ASN A 107 0.71 15.53 5.42
N CYS A 108 2.04 15.38 5.39
CA CYS A 108 2.81 15.57 4.16
C CYS A 108 2.34 14.67 2.99
N SER A 109 2.29 15.23 1.78
CA SER A 109 1.82 14.56 0.57
C SER A 109 2.91 14.13 -0.43
N CYS A 110 4.20 14.34 -0.12
CA CYS A 110 5.35 14.14 -1.03
C CYS A 110 5.44 12.80 -1.77
N GLN A 111 4.80 11.75 -1.25
CA GLN A 111 4.80 10.44 -1.91
C GLN A 111 3.95 10.39 -3.18
N ARG A 112 3.14 11.42 -3.49
CA ARG A 112 2.26 11.49 -4.67
C ARG A 112 2.16 12.91 -5.23
N PRO A 113 2.03 13.09 -6.56
CA PRO A 113 1.99 14.41 -7.20
C PRO A 113 0.64 15.16 -7.08
N ARG A 114 -0.28 14.74 -6.20
CA ARG A 114 -1.71 15.15 -6.25
C ARG A 114 -2.20 15.94 -5.03
N GLU A 115 -1.33 16.57 -4.25
CA GLU A 115 -1.70 17.33 -3.02
C GLU A 115 -2.48 16.49 -1.97
N ILE A 116 -2.52 15.17 -2.15
CA ILE A 116 -3.19 14.20 -1.30
C ILE A 116 -2.15 13.14 -0.94
N CYS A 117 -2.01 12.86 0.36
CA CYS A 117 -1.05 11.87 0.81
C CYS A 117 -1.45 10.46 0.37
N ARG A 118 -0.47 9.56 0.26
CA ARG A 118 -0.66 8.15 -0.15
C ARG A 118 -1.79 7.45 0.61
N ILE A 119 -1.90 7.72 1.91
CA ILE A 119 -2.89 7.09 2.80
C ILE A 119 -4.30 7.54 2.44
N CYS A 120 -4.52 8.86 2.30
CA CYS A 120 -5.82 9.41 1.94
C CYS A 120 -6.23 9.03 0.51
N ASP A 121 -5.26 8.97 -0.41
CA ASP A 121 -5.49 8.52 -1.79
C ASP A 121 -5.93 7.05 -1.82
N LEU A 122 -5.25 6.17 -1.07
CA LEU A 122 -5.63 4.76 -0.91
C LEU A 122 -7.02 4.60 -0.32
N LYS A 123 -7.34 5.33 0.76
CA LYS A 123 -8.69 5.32 1.36
C LYS A 123 -9.74 5.67 0.31
N ARG A 124 -9.53 6.78 -0.40
CA ARG A 124 -10.46 7.24 -1.44
C ARG A 124 -10.66 6.21 -2.54
N GLU A 125 -9.59 5.58 -3.04
CA GLU A 125 -9.69 4.54 -4.07
C GLU A 125 -10.50 3.33 -3.60
N VAL A 126 -10.22 2.83 -2.39
CA VAL A 126 -10.90 1.67 -1.82
C VAL A 126 -12.36 1.98 -1.47
N ASP A 127 -12.65 3.19 -0.98
CA ASP A 127 -14.02 3.64 -0.70
C ASP A 127 -14.84 3.75 -1.99
N GLN A 128 -14.24 4.23 -3.08
CA GLN A 128 -14.87 4.27 -4.40
C GLN A 128 -15.13 2.85 -4.93
N GLU A 129 -14.17 1.94 -4.77
CA GLU A 129 -14.35 0.53 -5.12
C GLU A 129 -15.52 -0.10 -4.34
N ALA A 130 -15.53 0.07 -3.02
CA ALA A 130 -16.59 -0.43 -2.14
C ALA A 130 -17.96 0.12 -2.53
N ALA A 131 -18.05 1.43 -2.80
CA ALA A 131 -19.29 2.08 -3.22
C ALA A 131 -19.80 1.53 -4.56
N ALA A 132 -18.91 1.36 -5.55
CA ALA A 132 -19.25 0.81 -6.86
C ALA A 132 -19.72 -0.66 -6.76
N ASP A 133 -19.04 -1.46 -5.94
CA ASP A 133 -19.34 -2.88 -5.70
C ASP A 133 -20.70 -3.06 -5.00
N LEU A 134 -20.97 -2.25 -3.97
CA LEU A 134 -22.27 -2.19 -3.29
C LEU A 134 -23.39 -1.75 -4.23
N ALA A 135 -23.15 -0.73 -5.06
CA ALA A 135 -24.14 -0.27 -6.03
C ALA A 135 -24.45 -1.36 -7.07
N ARG A 136 -23.43 -2.08 -7.56
CA ARG A 136 -23.62 -3.25 -8.44
C ARG A 136 -24.48 -4.31 -7.75
N TRP A 137 -24.11 -4.72 -6.54
CA TRP A 137 -24.80 -5.77 -5.81
C TRP A 137 -26.28 -5.43 -5.54
N LYS A 138 -26.56 -4.17 -5.14
CA LYS A 138 -27.93 -3.67 -4.96
C LYS A 138 -28.73 -3.73 -6.26
N ARG A 139 -28.14 -3.32 -7.40
CA ARG A 139 -28.80 -3.42 -8.71
C ARG A 139 -29.13 -4.87 -9.09
N GLN A 140 -28.20 -5.80 -8.87
CA GLN A 140 -28.44 -7.22 -9.17
C GLN A 140 -29.57 -7.80 -8.30
N ARG A 141 -29.61 -7.47 -6.99
CA ARG A 141 -30.73 -7.87 -6.13
C ARG A 141 -32.07 -7.28 -6.57
N ALA A 142 -32.10 -6.01 -6.94
CA ALA A 142 -33.29 -5.36 -7.45
C ALA A 142 -33.79 -5.99 -8.77
N ALA A 143 -32.87 -6.53 -9.58
CA ALA A 143 -33.19 -7.28 -10.80
C ALA A 143 -33.64 -8.73 -10.55
N GLY A 144 -33.85 -9.14 -9.29
CA GLY A 144 -34.31 -10.49 -8.95
C GLY A 144 -33.21 -11.55 -8.93
N ALA A 145 -31.94 -11.16 -8.85
CA ALA A 145 -30.85 -12.12 -8.72
C ALA A 145 -30.88 -12.80 -7.34
N THR A 146 -31.16 -14.10 -7.31
CA THR A 146 -31.30 -14.91 -6.08
C THR A 146 -30.13 -15.86 -5.85
N TYR A 147 -29.26 -16.04 -6.84
CA TYR A 147 -28.11 -16.94 -6.76
C TYR A 147 -26.80 -16.16 -6.77
N ALA A 148 -25.76 -16.76 -6.23
CA ALA A 148 -24.46 -16.14 -6.07
C ALA A 148 -23.32 -17.14 -6.26
N THR A 149 -22.21 -16.68 -6.83
CA THR A 149 -20.96 -17.44 -6.85
C THR A 149 -19.98 -16.85 -5.84
N GLY A 150 -19.48 -17.68 -4.92
CA GLY A 150 -18.42 -17.29 -4.00
C GLY A 150 -17.10 -17.00 -4.73
N ARG A 151 -16.11 -16.47 -4.01
CA ARG A 151 -14.81 -16.02 -4.57
C ARG A 151 -14.04 -17.11 -5.31
N SER A 152 -14.22 -18.37 -4.94
CA SER A 152 -13.59 -19.52 -5.62
C SER A 152 -14.31 -19.95 -6.90
N GLY A 153 -15.53 -19.44 -7.18
CA GLY A 153 -16.33 -19.78 -8.36
C GLY A 153 -16.85 -21.22 -8.42
N ASN A 154 -16.41 -22.10 -7.53
CA ASN A 154 -16.63 -23.55 -7.62
C ASN A 154 -18.02 -24.02 -7.18
N ARG A 155 -18.76 -23.17 -6.46
CA ARG A 155 -20.07 -23.51 -5.93
C ARG A 155 -21.07 -22.40 -6.18
N LEU A 156 -22.31 -22.82 -6.41
CA LEU A 156 -23.47 -21.96 -6.52
C LEU A 156 -24.20 -21.93 -5.17
N HIS A 157 -24.52 -20.72 -4.74
CA HIS A 157 -25.13 -20.41 -3.46
C HIS A 157 -26.43 -19.64 -3.70
N ARG A 158 -27.32 -19.64 -2.72
CA ARG A 158 -28.27 -18.54 -2.59
C ARG A 158 -27.54 -17.27 -2.16
N TRP A 159 -28.04 -16.11 -2.60
CA TRP A 159 -27.41 -14.81 -2.32
C TRP A 159 -27.26 -14.49 -0.83
N ASP A 160 -28.15 -15.04 0.01
CA ASP A 160 -28.20 -14.86 1.48
C ASP A 160 -27.44 -15.96 2.25
N CYS A 161 -26.65 -16.80 1.56
CA CYS A 161 -25.91 -17.86 2.22
C CYS A 161 -24.89 -17.29 3.23
N PRO A 162 -24.87 -17.78 4.49
CA PRO A 162 -23.99 -17.24 5.54
C PRO A 162 -22.49 -17.47 5.27
N THR A 163 -22.15 -18.39 4.37
CA THR A 163 -20.75 -18.64 3.94
C THR A 163 -20.24 -17.62 2.93
N LEU A 164 -21.13 -16.82 2.34
CA LEU A 164 -20.74 -15.74 1.46
C LEU A 164 -20.34 -14.50 2.26
N ASN A 165 -19.58 -13.66 1.58
CA ASN A 165 -19.33 -12.31 2.04
C ASN A 165 -20.61 -11.49 1.87
N SER A 166 -21.00 -10.75 2.91
CA SER A 166 -22.17 -9.86 2.87
C SER A 166 -21.74 -8.40 2.84
N ALA A 167 -22.66 -7.50 2.51
CA ALA A 167 -22.41 -6.06 2.55
C ALA A 167 -21.97 -5.63 3.95
N GLU A 168 -22.65 -6.12 4.98
CA GLU A 168 -22.36 -5.81 6.39
C GLU A 168 -20.98 -6.31 6.79
N LYS A 169 -20.66 -7.59 6.50
CA LYS A 169 -19.34 -8.16 6.81
C LYS A 169 -18.21 -7.38 6.14
N SER A 170 -18.38 -7.06 4.86
CA SER A 170 -17.38 -6.32 4.08
C SER A 170 -17.16 -4.91 4.64
N MET A 171 -18.25 -4.23 5.03
CA MET A 171 -18.17 -2.91 5.65
C MET A 171 -17.55 -2.95 7.04
N THR A 172 -17.84 -3.97 7.85
CA THR A 172 -17.20 -4.16 9.15
C THR A 172 -15.69 -4.38 8.99
N ILE A 173 -15.27 -5.20 8.02
CA ILE A 173 -13.85 -5.42 7.72
C ILE A 173 -13.18 -4.12 7.27
N LEU A 174 -13.81 -3.38 6.35
CA LEU A 174 -13.27 -2.12 5.83
C LEU A 174 -13.08 -1.08 6.95
N LYS A 175 -14.10 -0.89 7.80
CA LYS A 175 -14.03 0.02 8.96
C LYS A 175 -13.00 -0.43 9.99
N GLY A 176 -12.93 -1.73 10.28
CA GLY A 176 -11.93 -2.28 11.20
C GLY A 176 -10.49 -2.14 10.69
N ALA A 177 -10.29 -1.87 9.40
CA ALA A 177 -8.96 -1.67 8.81
C ALA A 177 -8.48 -0.20 8.88
N GLU A 178 -9.31 0.75 9.35
CA GLU A 178 -8.98 2.18 9.36
C GLU A 178 -7.69 2.52 10.10
N ASP A 179 -7.43 1.87 11.24
CA ASP A 179 -6.21 2.09 12.04
C ASP A 179 -4.96 1.50 11.36
N THR A 180 -5.15 0.53 10.48
CA THR A 180 -4.05 -0.19 9.83
C THR A 180 -3.70 0.39 8.45
N VAL A 181 -4.47 1.37 7.97
CA VAL A 181 -4.28 2.04 6.68
C VAL A 181 -2.88 2.66 6.51
N ALA A 182 -2.28 3.13 7.61
CA ALA A 182 -0.94 3.72 7.61
C ALA A 182 0.12 2.71 7.14
N TYR A 183 -0.11 1.44 7.46
CA TYR A 183 0.72 0.30 7.05
C TYR A 183 0.33 -0.25 5.67
N GLY A 184 -0.54 0.45 4.92
CA GLY A 184 -0.98 0.03 3.59
C GLY A 184 -2.02 -1.09 3.60
N THR A 185 -2.57 -1.45 4.76
CA THR A 185 -3.62 -2.46 4.86
C THR A 185 -4.99 -1.78 4.97
N TYR A 186 -5.50 -1.32 3.84
CA TYR A 186 -6.88 -0.85 3.69
C TYR A 186 -7.42 -1.43 2.39
N HIS A 187 -8.42 -2.29 2.48
CA HIS A 187 -8.90 -3.03 1.32
C HIS A 187 -10.38 -3.37 1.43
N TRP A 188 -11.04 -3.40 0.27
CA TRP A 188 -12.40 -3.88 0.15
C TRP A 188 -12.40 -5.41 0.00
N SER A 189 -13.28 -6.07 0.74
CA SER A 189 -13.58 -7.49 0.51
C SER A 189 -14.74 -7.57 -0.48
N PRO A 190 -14.53 -8.01 -1.74
CA PRO A 190 -15.55 -7.94 -2.77
C PRO A 190 -16.79 -8.76 -2.42
N LEU A 191 -17.95 -8.24 -2.81
CA LEU A 191 -19.22 -8.96 -2.73
C LEU A 191 -19.31 -10.00 -3.84
N PRO A 192 -19.99 -11.13 -3.59
CA PRO A 192 -20.20 -12.12 -4.63
C PRO A 192 -21.01 -11.53 -5.79
N LEU A 193 -20.72 -12.00 -7.00
CA LEU A 193 -21.57 -11.74 -8.16
C LEU A 193 -22.89 -12.49 -7.98
N LEU A 194 -23.99 -11.78 -8.23
CA LEU A 194 -25.32 -12.34 -8.19
C LEU A 194 -25.86 -12.62 -9.59
N PHE A 195 -26.71 -13.64 -9.71
CA PHE A 195 -27.34 -14.07 -10.95
C PHE A 195 -28.82 -14.42 -10.75
N THR A 196 -29.62 -14.21 -11.78
CA THR A 196 -30.99 -14.76 -11.86
C THR A 196 -30.96 -16.24 -12.27
N ALA A 197 -32.08 -16.94 -12.07
CA ALA A 197 -32.22 -18.32 -12.55
C ALA A 197 -32.08 -18.41 -14.07
N GLU A 198 -32.68 -17.46 -14.81
CA GLU A 198 -32.64 -17.43 -16.28
C GLU A 198 -31.23 -17.21 -16.80
N GLU A 199 -30.46 -16.30 -16.20
CA GLU A 199 -29.06 -16.05 -16.58
C GLU A 199 -28.22 -17.32 -16.41
N LEU A 200 -28.42 -18.07 -15.32
CA LEU A 200 -27.69 -19.30 -15.07
C LEU A 200 -28.09 -20.43 -16.02
N ARG A 201 -29.39 -20.54 -16.36
CA ARG A 201 -29.87 -21.49 -17.38
C ARG A 201 -29.32 -21.15 -18.75
N ALA A 202 -29.35 -19.88 -19.15
CA ALA A 202 -28.81 -19.41 -20.42
C ALA A 202 -27.29 -19.65 -20.53
N LYS A 203 -26.56 -19.51 -19.43
CA LYS A 203 -25.12 -19.83 -19.35
C LYS A 203 -24.81 -21.32 -19.28
N GLY A 204 -25.82 -22.19 -19.15
CA GLY A 204 -25.63 -23.62 -18.96
C GLY A 204 -24.79 -23.96 -17.73
N ALA A 205 -24.92 -23.16 -16.65
CA ALA A 205 -24.06 -23.28 -15.47
C ALA A 205 -24.19 -24.68 -14.82
N ARG A 206 -23.08 -25.41 -14.74
CA ARG A 206 -22.98 -26.75 -14.10
C ARG A 206 -22.29 -26.72 -12.75
N THR A 207 -22.33 -25.58 -12.05
CA THR A 207 -21.61 -25.37 -10.80
C THR A 207 -22.15 -26.28 -9.69
N ARG A 208 -21.25 -26.79 -8.83
CA ARG A 208 -21.65 -27.65 -7.72
C ARG A 208 -22.50 -26.85 -6.72
N ARG A 209 -23.47 -27.50 -6.10
CA ARG A 209 -24.33 -26.86 -5.11
C ARG A 209 -23.56 -26.60 -3.80
N CYS A 210 -23.87 -25.50 -3.14
CA CYS A 210 -23.41 -25.26 -1.77
C CYS A 210 -24.13 -26.22 -0.81
N ALA A 211 -23.37 -26.94 0.02
CA ALA A 211 -23.94 -27.87 1.01
C ALA A 211 -24.78 -27.15 2.08
N VAL A 212 -24.45 -25.88 2.38
CA VAL A 212 -25.16 -25.06 3.37
C VAL A 212 -26.48 -24.51 2.82
N CYS A 213 -26.58 -24.30 1.50
CA CYS A 213 -27.81 -23.79 0.88
C CYS A 213 -28.91 -24.86 0.73
N GLY A 214 -28.58 -26.13 0.88
CA GLY A 214 -29.54 -27.22 0.72
C GLY A 214 -29.94 -27.47 -0.74
N PRO A 215 -31.12 -28.08 -0.98
CA PRO A 215 -31.47 -28.68 -2.25
C PRO A 215 -31.69 -27.72 -3.43
N ASP A 216 -31.90 -26.40 -3.21
CA ASP A 216 -31.95 -25.43 -4.32
C ASP A 216 -30.90 -24.31 -4.21
N PRO A 217 -29.87 -24.43 -5.06
CA PRO A 217 -29.14 -23.31 -5.60
C PRO A 217 -29.09 -23.31 -7.14
N LEU A 218 -29.97 -24.01 -7.87
CA LEU A 218 -30.46 -23.78 -9.25
C LEU A 218 -31.38 -24.91 -9.70
#